data_AF-A0A172QV00-F1
#
_entry.id   AF-A0A172QV00-F1
#
_cell.length_a   1.000
_cell.length_b   1.000
_cell.length_c   1.000
_cell.angle_alpha   90.00
_cell.angle_beta   90.00
_cell.angle_gamma   90.00
#
_symmetry.space_group_name_H-M   'P 1'
#
loop_
_entity.id
_entity.type
_entity.pdbx_description
1 polymer ?
#
loop_
_entity_poly.entity_id
_entity_poly.type
_entity_poly.pdbx_seq_one_letter_code
_entity_poly.pdbx_strand_id
1 'polypeptide(L)'
;MRRTWLLLCGCALTISGCTSESSTPTTVTVTAESSSSEVASLNEPSNDILASQFHPCEVLTQEQFHQAGLGDLIVEDSYLGSTGLGCSFGKSDREDFSGTWLVSTDQVDRQHFVNLDLETLDWGSEENPDLYVHQITETGRQCEAAVDYPWGRFTVDYLELGEGWEPEILCSDAVVILEDLIKQLRGIP
;
A
#
# COMPACT_ATOMS: atom_id res chain seq x y z
N MET A 1 19.78 51.68 14.59
CA MET A 1 21.14 51.47 14.06
C MET A 1 21.39 49.97 13.97
N ARG A 2 21.75 49.49 12.78
CA ARG A 2 22.03 48.09 12.43
C ARG A 2 23.29 47.58 13.16
N ARG A 3 23.34 46.28 13.47
CA ARG A 3 24.57 45.48 13.47
C ARG A 3 24.27 43.98 13.34
N THR A 4 24.33 43.54 12.08
CA THR A 4 24.53 42.17 11.60
C THR A 4 25.89 41.64 12.05
N TRP A 5 25.98 40.38 12.47
CA TRP A 5 27.21 39.59 12.46
C TRP A 5 26.91 38.18 11.93
N LEU A 6 27.51 37.88 10.77
CA LEU A 6 27.63 36.58 10.12
C LEU A 6 28.80 35.83 10.76
N LEU A 7 28.73 34.51 10.90
CA LEU A 7 29.89 33.63 10.80
C LEU A 7 29.48 32.31 10.13
N LEU A 8 29.90 32.17 8.88
CA LEU A 8 29.88 30.93 8.09
C LEU A 8 30.95 29.96 8.64
N CYS A 9 30.61 28.69 8.80
CA CYS A 9 31.59 27.60 8.86
C CYS A 9 31.57 26.85 7.52
N GLY A 10 32.70 26.90 6.81
CA GLY A 10 32.97 26.07 5.66
C GLY A 10 33.83 24.87 6.04
N CYS A 11 33.63 23.75 5.34
CA CYS A 11 34.61 22.69 5.18
C CYS A 11 34.66 22.31 3.70
N ALA A 12 35.86 22.40 3.13
CA ALA A 12 36.18 22.06 1.75
C ALA A 12 36.83 20.67 1.67
N LEU A 13 36.43 19.93 0.63
CA LEU A 13 37.19 19.01 -0.25
C LEU A 13 38.07 17.91 0.36
N THR A 14 37.90 16.66 -0.12
CA THR A 14 38.88 16.02 -1.03
C THR A 14 38.23 14.92 -1.88
N ILE A 15 38.63 14.89 -3.16
CA ILE A 15 38.37 13.85 -4.16
C ILE A 15 39.49 12.80 -4.01
N SER A 16 39.16 11.52 -4.09
CA SER A 16 40.15 10.47 -4.38
C SER A 16 39.61 9.57 -5.48
N GLY A 17 40.20 9.71 -6.67
CA GLY A 17 40.11 8.75 -7.75
C GLY A 17 41.30 7.79 -7.66
N CYS A 18 41.06 6.52 -7.94
CA CYS A 18 42.11 5.56 -8.25
C CYS A 18 41.70 4.76 -9.48
N THR A 19 42.52 4.88 -10.51
CA THR A 19 42.46 4.16 -11.78
C THR A 19 43.00 2.74 -11.61
N SER A 20 42.51 1.78 -12.40
CA SER A 20 43.38 0.89 -13.20
C SER A 20 42.54 -0.04 -14.10
N GLU A 21 42.86 0.04 -15.38
CA GLU A 21 42.47 -0.77 -16.52
C GLU A 21 43.41 -2.00 -16.60
N SER A 22 42.92 -3.20 -16.94
CA SER A 22 43.69 -4.21 -17.70
C SER A 22 42.85 -5.44 -18.07
N SER A 23 42.97 -5.81 -19.35
CA SER A 23 42.28 -6.84 -20.10
C SER A 23 42.68 -8.28 -19.76
N THR A 24 41.78 -9.24 -20.00
CA THR A 24 41.91 -10.45 -20.88
C THR A 24 40.93 -11.54 -20.41
N PRO A 25 40.18 -12.21 -21.31
CA PRO A 25 39.14 -13.16 -20.92
C PRO A 25 39.73 -14.53 -20.53
N THR A 26 39.34 -15.03 -19.37
CA THR A 26 39.60 -16.43 -19.00
C THR A 26 38.53 -17.32 -19.63
N THR A 27 38.93 -18.06 -20.66
CA THR A 27 38.18 -19.19 -21.21
C THR A 27 38.04 -20.26 -20.13
N VAL A 28 36.84 -20.44 -19.58
CA VAL A 28 36.52 -21.55 -18.68
C VAL A 28 35.92 -22.68 -19.51
N THR A 29 36.70 -23.72 -19.75
CA THR A 29 36.23 -25.01 -20.25
C THR A 29 35.40 -25.67 -19.14
N VAL A 30 34.08 -25.76 -19.30
CA VAL A 30 33.22 -26.57 -18.43
C VAL A 30 32.81 -27.84 -19.17
N THR A 31 33.36 -28.94 -18.68
CA THR A 31 33.02 -30.34 -18.98
C THR A 31 31.51 -30.56 -18.92
N ALA A 32 30.96 -31.11 -20.01
CA ALA A 32 29.64 -31.72 -20.00
C ALA A 32 29.73 -33.09 -19.32
N GLU A 33 28.97 -33.28 -18.23
CA GLU A 33 28.19 -34.49 -17.90
C GLU A 33 27.79 -34.47 -16.41
N SER A 34 26.50 -34.30 -16.13
CA SER A 34 25.74 -35.31 -15.41
C SER A 34 24.28 -34.89 -15.33
N SER A 35 23.44 -35.70 -15.97
CA SER A 35 22.01 -35.73 -15.79
C SER A 35 21.66 -36.02 -14.33
N SER A 36 21.12 -35.03 -13.63
CA SER A 36 20.17 -35.27 -12.56
C SER A 36 18.96 -34.41 -12.88
N SER A 37 18.01 -35.01 -13.59
CA SER A 37 16.68 -34.44 -13.78
C SER A 37 15.92 -34.63 -12.46
N GLU A 38 16.33 -33.88 -11.43
CA GLU A 38 15.44 -33.58 -10.34
C GLU A 38 14.36 -32.69 -10.95
N VAL A 39 13.13 -33.21 -10.98
CA VAL A 39 11.95 -32.45 -11.38
C VAL A 39 11.81 -31.34 -10.35
N ALA A 40 12.50 -30.22 -10.59
CA ALA A 40 12.06 -28.94 -10.10
C ALA A 40 10.65 -28.81 -10.65
N SER A 41 9.66 -29.08 -9.79
CA SER A 41 8.35 -28.51 -9.97
C SER A 41 8.61 -27.03 -10.19
N LEU A 42 8.57 -26.62 -11.46
CA LEU A 42 8.36 -25.25 -11.84
C LEU A 42 7.06 -24.91 -11.15
N ASN A 43 7.16 -24.32 -9.95
CA ASN A 43 6.07 -23.54 -9.42
C ASN A 43 5.74 -22.60 -10.57
N GLU A 44 4.58 -22.79 -11.19
CA GLU A 44 4.02 -21.73 -12.00
C GLU A 44 4.14 -20.45 -11.17
N PRO A 45 4.58 -19.33 -11.75
CA PRO A 45 4.50 -18.07 -11.02
C PRO A 45 3.04 -17.94 -10.64
N SER A 46 2.72 -18.16 -9.35
CA SER A 46 1.42 -17.78 -8.86
C SER A 46 1.39 -16.29 -9.11
N ASN A 47 0.55 -15.85 -10.05
CA ASN A 47 0.21 -14.44 -10.25
C ASN A 47 -0.61 -13.99 -9.04
N ASP A 48 -0.07 -14.20 -7.84
CA ASP A 48 -0.63 -13.73 -6.60
C ASP A 48 -0.25 -12.27 -6.50
N ILE A 49 -1.15 -11.41 -6.95
CA ILE A 49 -1.02 -9.95 -6.87
C ILE A 49 -0.69 -9.53 -5.45
N LEU A 50 -1.19 -10.25 -4.44
CA LEU A 50 -0.98 -9.98 -3.02
C LEU A 50 0.40 -10.41 -2.51
N ALA A 51 1.27 -11.01 -3.35
CA ALA A 51 2.63 -11.38 -2.96
C ALA A 51 3.62 -10.19 -2.96
N SER A 52 3.24 -9.05 -3.53
CA SER A 52 4.05 -7.82 -3.57
C SER A 52 3.15 -6.58 -3.51
N GLN A 53 3.71 -5.43 -3.11
CA GLN A 53 3.00 -4.16 -3.21
C GLN A 53 2.59 -3.89 -4.67
N PHE A 54 1.37 -3.39 -4.88
CA PHE A 54 0.81 -3.11 -6.20
C PHE A 54 0.00 -1.81 -6.19
N HIS A 55 -0.16 -1.18 -7.34
CA HIS A 55 -1.05 -0.03 -7.46
C HIS A 55 -2.49 -0.53 -7.69
N PRO A 56 -3.47 -0.27 -6.78
CA PRO A 56 -4.82 -0.83 -6.91
C PRO A 56 -5.48 -0.50 -8.24
N CYS A 57 -5.36 0.74 -8.71
CA CYS A 57 -5.95 1.16 -9.99
C CYS A 57 -5.24 0.64 -11.26
N GLU A 58 -4.07 0.00 -11.15
CA GLU A 58 -3.45 -0.68 -12.29
C GLU A 58 -3.89 -2.15 -12.39
N VAL A 59 -4.33 -2.73 -11.27
CA VAL A 59 -4.63 -4.16 -11.16
C VAL A 59 -6.13 -4.46 -11.13
N LEU A 60 -6.90 -3.61 -10.46
CA LEU A 60 -8.36 -3.72 -10.36
C LEU A 60 -9.04 -2.86 -11.42
N THR A 61 -10.12 -3.38 -11.98
CA THR A 61 -10.96 -2.68 -12.95
C THR A 61 -12.01 -1.80 -12.26
N GLN A 62 -12.51 -0.79 -12.96
CA GLN A 62 -13.61 0.05 -12.46
C GLN A 62 -14.85 -0.77 -12.08
N GLU A 63 -15.14 -1.85 -12.82
CA GLU A 63 -16.26 -2.75 -12.51
C GLU A 63 -16.07 -3.46 -11.16
N GLN A 64 -14.84 -3.85 -10.83
CA GLN A 64 -14.54 -4.47 -9.52
C GLN A 64 -14.67 -3.46 -8.38
N PHE A 65 -14.27 -2.20 -8.59
CA PHE A 65 -14.50 -1.14 -7.62
C PHE A 65 -16.00 -0.85 -7.43
N HIS A 66 -16.79 -0.82 -8.50
CA HIS A 66 -18.25 -0.68 -8.43
C HIS A 66 -18.91 -1.84 -7.67
N GLN A 67 -18.48 -3.06 -7.91
CA GLN A 67 -18.98 -4.25 -7.21
C GLN A 67 -18.67 -4.20 -5.71
N ALA A 68 -17.52 -3.64 -5.33
CA ALA A 68 -17.17 -3.39 -3.94
C ALA A 68 -17.91 -2.18 -3.33
N GLY A 69 -18.76 -1.47 -4.09
CA GLY A 69 -19.55 -0.34 -3.58
C GLY A 69 -18.94 1.04 -3.78
N LEU A 70 -17.77 1.14 -4.42
CA LEU A 70 -17.16 2.42 -4.79
C LEU A 70 -17.82 3.01 -6.04
N GLY A 71 -17.79 4.33 -6.18
CA GLY A 71 -18.27 5.04 -7.36
C GLY A 71 -17.17 5.30 -8.38
N ASP A 72 -17.32 6.39 -9.13
CA ASP A 72 -16.35 6.79 -10.13
C ASP A 72 -15.00 7.17 -9.50
N LEU A 73 -13.93 6.79 -10.20
CA LEU A 73 -12.57 7.20 -9.92
C LEU A 73 -12.41 8.72 -10.01
N ILE A 74 -11.85 9.34 -8.97
CA ILE A 74 -11.58 10.79 -8.90
C ILE A 74 -10.11 11.06 -9.25
N VAL A 75 -9.18 10.34 -8.60
CA VAL A 75 -7.74 10.50 -8.82
C VAL A 75 -7.09 9.13 -8.94
N GLU A 76 -6.43 8.89 -10.07
CA GLU A 76 -5.70 7.65 -10.39
C GLU A 76 -4.45 7.44 -9.53
N ASP A 77 -3.75 8.51 -9.12
CA ASP A 77 -2.54 8.47 -8.30
C ASP A 77 -2.67 9.45 -7.15
N SER A 78 -3.28 8.99 -6.05
CA SER A 78 -3.48 9.78 -4.85
C SER A 78 -2.16 9.88 -4.09
N TYR A 79 -1.79 11.09 -3.68
CA TYR A 79 -0.54 11.29 -2.95
C TYR A 79 -0.63 10.75 -1.52
N LEU A 80 0.07 9.65 -1.24
CA LEU A 80 0.10 8.98 0.08
C LEU A 80 1.48 9.04 0.75
N GLY A 81 2.33 9.96 0.29
CA GLY A 81 3.75 9.97 0.65
C GLY A 81 4.57 9.06 -0.26
N SER A 82 5.81 8.77 0.15
CA SER A 82 6.79 8.08 -0.71
C SER A 82 6.64 6.56 -0.77
N THR A 83 5.80 5.97 0.07
CA THR A 83 5.69 4.51 0.25
C THR A 83 4.29 3.96 -0.05
N GLY A 84 3.31 4.84 -0.27
CA GLY A 84 1.94 4.46 -0.58
C GLY A 84 1.64 4.58 -2.08
N LEU A 85 0.87 3.63 -2.60
CA LEU A 85 0.32 3.63 -3.95
C LEU A 85 -1.19 3.54 -3.81
N GLY A 86 -1.95 4.42 -4.46
CA GLY A 86 -3.39 4.38 -4.28
C GLY A 86 -4.15 5.32 -5.16
N CYS A 87 -5.46 5.12 -5.14
CA CYS A 87 -6.38 5.92 -5.92
C CYS A 87 -7.63 6.24 -5.12
N SER A 88 -8.26 7.36 -5.47
CA SER A 88 -9.40 7.91 -4.74
C SER A 88 -10.68 7.87 -5.55
N PHE A 89 -11.79 7.61 -4.86
CA PHE A 89 -13.10 7.38 -5.45
C PHE A 89 -14.16 8.23 -4.75
N GLY A 90 -15.19 8.59 -5.49
CA GLY A 90 -16.46 9.02 -4.90
C GLY A 90 -17.29 7.81 -4.49
N LYS A 91 -18.41 8.03 -3.80
CA LYS A 91 -19.44 6.99 -3.66
C LYS A 91 -20.33 6.96 -4.90
N SER A 92 -20.87 5.79 -5.21
CA SER A 92 -21.86 5.59 -6.27
C SER A 92 -23.18 6.33 -5.97
N ASP A 93 -23.53 6.46 -4.68
CA ASP A 93 -24.63 7.30 -4.18
C ASP A 93 -24.10 8.43 -3.30
N ARG A 94 -24.33 9.69 -3.72
CA ARG A 94 -23.79 10.90 -3.07
C ARG A 94 -24.69 11.45 -1.96
N GLU A 95 -25.90 10.90 -1.78
CA GLU A 95 -26.86 11.41 -0.78
C GLU A 95 -26.57 10.87 0.63
N ASP A 96 -25.89 9.73 0.75
CA ASP A 96 -25.60 9.08 2.04
C ASP A 96 -24.24 9.48 2.65
N PHE A 97 -23.23 9.82 1.82
CA PHE A 97 -21.86 10.06 2.26
C PHE A 97 -21.16 11.09 1.36
N SER A 98 -20.70 12.20 1.95
CA SER A 98 -20.15 13.33 1.19
C SER A 98 -18.62 13.32 1.04
N GLY A 99 -17.98 12.28 1.57
CA GLY A 99 -16.54 12.13 1.64
C GLY A 99 -15.87 11.54 0.40
N THR A 100 -14.64 11.11 0.59
CA THR A 100 -13.79 10.47 -0.42
C THR A 100 -13.28 9.14 0.11
N TRP A 101 -13.33 8.12 -0.75
CA TRP A 101 -12.72 6.83 -0.50
C TRP A 101 -11.31 6.80 -1.06
N LEU A 102 -10.40 6.12 -0.38
CA LEU A 102 -9.05 5.88 -0.82
C LEU A 102 -8.78 4.37 -0.74
N VAL A 103 -8.37 3.78 -1.85
CA VAL A 103 -7.90 2.39 -1.90
C VAL A 103 -6.40 2.42 -2.14
N SER A 104 -5.63 1.80 -1.24
CA SER A 104 -4.17 1.92 -1.30
C SER A 104 -3.41 0.72 -0.80
N THR A 105 -2.17 0.58 -1.27
CA THR A 105 -1.17 -0.28 -0.66
C THR A 105 -0.03 0.56 -0.10
N ASP A 106 0.44 0.25 1.10
CA ASP A 106 1.57 0.93 1.73
C ASP A 106 2.60 -0.09 2.26
N GLN A 107 3.76 0.41 2.72
CA GLN A 107 4.87 -0.40 3.24
C GLN A 107 5.01 -0.31 4.76
N VAL A 108 3.95 0.11 5.47
CA VAL A 108 3.92 0.07 6.94
C VAL A 108 3.22 -1.21 7.40
N ASP A 109 3.14 -1.44 8.70
CA ASP A 109 2.40 -2.57 9.29
C ASP A 109 1.51 -2.07 10.42
N ARG A 110 0.68 -2.94 10.99
CA ARG A 110 -0.16 -2.57 12.14
C ARG A 110 0.66 -2.03 13.32
N GLN A 111 1.86 -2.57 13.54
CA GLN A 111 2.73 -2.15 14.64
C GLN A 111 3.17 -0.69 14.51
N HIS A 112 3.31 -0.17 13.29
CA HIS A 112 3.55 1.24 13.03
C HIS A 112 2.52 2.15 13.73
N PHE A 113 1.22 1.84 13.61
CA PHE A 113 0.13 2.63 14.17
C PHE A 113 0.06 2.50 15.69
N VAL A 114 0.29 1.29 16.21
CA VAL A 114 0.43 1.07 17.66
C VAL A 114 1.57 1.91 18.25
N ASN A 115 2.69 2.03 17.54
CA ASN A 115 3.83 2.86 17.99
C ASN A 115 3.56 4.37 17.92
N LEU A 116 2.52 4.79 17.19
CA LEU A 116 2.04 6.17 17.12
C LEU A 116 0.94 6.46 18.16
N ASP A 117 0.71 5.54 19.10
CA ASP A 117 -0.37 5.60 20.09
C ASP A 117 -1.78 5.65 19.45
N LEU A 118 -1.94 5.08 18.25
CA LEU A 118 -3.24 4.93 17.60
C LEU A 118 -3.88 3.59 17.97
N GLU A 119 -5.17 3.64 18.33
CA GLU A 119 -5.94 2.44 18.66
C GLU A 119 -6.26 1.66 17.38
N THR A 120 -6.03 0.35 17.42
CA THR A 120 -6.39 -0.59 16.35
C THR A 120 -7.38 -1.61 16.91
N LEU A 121 -8.45 -1.90 16.17
CA LEU A 121 -9.51 -2.82 16.58
C LEU A 121 -9.56 -4.00 15.61
N ASP A 122 -9.55 -5.21 16.16
CA ASP A 122 -9.69 -6.44 15.37
C ASP A 122 -11.11 -6.55 14.82
N TRP A 123 -11.24 -6.64 13.51
CA TRP A 123 -12.51 -6.68 12.79
C TRP A 123 -12.57 -7.79 11.73
N GLY A 124 -11.65 -8.76 11.85
CA GLY A 124 -11.55 -9.90 10.96
C GLY A 124 -12.80 -10.78 10.93
N SER A 125 -13.08 -11.30 9.74
CA SER A 125 -14.06 -12.35 9.51
C SER A 125 -13.39 -13.73 9.50
N GLU A 126 -14.19 -14.80 9.31
CA GLU A 126 -13.62 -16.14 9.08
C GLU A 126 -12.76 -16.20 7.81
N GLU A 127 -13.05 -15.37 6.80
CA GLU A 127 -12.34 -15.34 5.51
C GLU A 127 -11.09 -14.45 5.55
N ASN A 128 -11.09 -13.41 6.39
CA ASN A 128 -9.97 -12.49 6.59
C ASN A 128 -9.78 -12.21 8.09
N PRO A 129 -9.22 -13.16 8.86
CA PRO A 129 -9.11 -13.02 10.32
C PRO A 129 -8.16 -11.90 10.77
N ASP A 130 -7.25 -11.49 9.89
CA ASP A 130 -6.22 -10.48 10.19
C ASP A 130 -6.68 -9.04 9.87
N LEU A 131 -7.92 -8.85 9.42
CA LEU A 131 -8.46 -7.52 9.14
C LEU A 131 -8.63 -6.72 10.44
N TYR A 132 -8.23 -5.47 10.40
CA TYR A 132 -8.41 -4.53 11.50
C TYR A 132 -8.81 -3.15 10.97
N VAL A 133 -9.29 -2.31 11.87
CA VAL A 133 -9.50 -0.88 11.62
C VAL A 133 -8.71 -0.05 12.61
N HIS A 134 -8.40 1.18 12.21
CA HIS A 134 -7.95 2.21 13.12
C HIS A 134 -8.53 3.56 12.72
N GLN A 135 -8.75 4.40 13.73
CA GLN A 135 -9.11 5.79 13.52
C GLN A 135 -7.84 6.62 13.44
N ILE A 136 -7.63 7.30 12.33
CA ILE A 136 -6.39 8.07 12.11
C ILE A 136 -6.32 9.27 13.06
N THR A 137 -7.45 9.81 13.52
CA THR A 137 -7.50 10.81 14.61
C THR A 137 -8.86 10.78 15.33
N GLU A 138 -8.90 11.02 16.65
CA GLU A 138 -10.15 11.16 17.42
C GLU A 138 -11.07 12.31 16.93
N THR A 139 -10.50 13.27 16.18
CA THR A 139 -11.21 14.44 15.64
C THR A 139 -11.43 14.38 14.14
N GLY A 140 -10.71 13.49 13.45
CA GLY A 140 -10.84 13.28 12.03
C GLY A 140 -12.03 12.38 11.78
N ARG A 141 -12.81 12.76 10.80
CA ARG A 141 -13.94 11.97 10.34
C ARG A 141 -13.43 10.92 9.37
N GLN A 142 -12.56 10.04 9.88
CA GLN A 142 -11.76 9.15 9.06
C GLN A 142 -11.71 7.75 9.66
N CYS A 143 -11.85 6.75 8.80
CA CYS A 143 -11.61 5.37 9.18
C CYS A 143 -10.84 4.64 8.09
N GLU A 144 -9.84 3.87 8.52
CA GLU A 144 -9.05 3.01 7.65
C GLU A 144 -9.20 1.56 8.09
N ALA A 145 -9.68 0.72 7.17
CA ALA A 145 -9.59 -0.73 7.25
C ALA A 145 -8.28 -1.19 6.58
N ALA A 146 -7.64 -2.19 7.17
CA ALA A 146 -6.35 -2.69 6.69
C ALA A 146 -6.20 -4.19 6.90
N VAL A 147 -5.44 -4.81 6.00
CA VAL A 147 -4.91 -6.18 6.13
C VAL A 147 -3.40 -6.14 5.86
N ASP A 148 -2.63 -6.71 6.79
CA ASP A 148 -1.18 -6.78 6.68
C ASP A 148 -0.74 -7.95 5.77
N TYR A 149 0.29 -7.70 4.97
CA TYR A 149 1.01 -8.63 4.11
C TYR A 149 2.51 -8.55 4.40
N PRO A 150 3.33 -9.53 3.97
CA PRO A 150 4.78 -9.48 4.20
C PRO A 150 5.49 -8.23 3.65
N TRP A 151 4.90 -7.56 2.66
CA TRP A 151 5.44 -6.35 2.03
C TRP A 151 4.87 -5.04 2.58
N GLY A 152 3.86 -5.09 3.45
CA GLY A 152 3.16 -3.90 3.94
C GLY A 152 1.68 -4.16 4.14
N ARG A 153 0.79 -3.28 3.65
CA ARG A 153 -0.67 -3.43 3.86
C ARG A 153 -1.48 -3.11 2.64
N PHE A 154 -2.65 -3.71 2.55
CA PHE A 154 -3.73 -3.27 1.67
C PHE A 154 -4.82 -2.59 2.51
N THR A 155 -5.20 -1.38 2.14
CA THR A 155 -6.07 -0.53 2.94
C THR A 155 -7.21 0.07 2.12
N VAL A 156 -8.32 0.31 2.81
CA VAL A 156 -9.43 1.14 2.36
C VAL A 156 -9.68 2.18 3.43
N ASP A 157 -9.51 3.44 3.06
CA ASP A 157 -9.73 4.60 3.91
C ASP A 157 -10.94 5.40 3.41
N TYR A 158 -11.67 5.98 4.35
CA TYR A 158 -12.72 6.93 4.06
C TYR A 158 -12.54 8.20 4.87
N LEU A 159 -12.55 9.34 4.16
CA LEU A 159 -12.51 10.67 4.74
C LEU A 159 -13.85 11.38 4.52
N GLU A 160 -14.62 11.58 5.59
CA GLU A 160 -15.88 12.32 5.56
C GLU A 160 -15.66 13.84 5.54
N LEU A 161 -16.40 14.52 4.66
CA LEU A 161 -16.32 15.98 4.47
C LEU A 161 -17.57 16.73 5.00
N GLY A 162 -18.64 16.02 5.33
CA GLY A 162 -19.95 16.54 5.74
C GLY A 162 -20.26 16.41 7.22
N GLU A 163 -21.36 17.01 7.66
CA GLU A 163 -21.81 16.99 9.06
C GLU A 163 -22.74 15.79 9.32
N GLY A 164 -22.41 14.96 10.31
CA GLY A 164 -23.20 13.81 10.72
C GLY A 164 -22.56 12.49 10.28
N TRP A 165 -21.85 11.84 11.21
CA TRP A 165 -21.33 10.50 10.98
C TRP A 165 -21.28 9.71 12.29
N GLU A 166 -21.36 8.39 12.15
CA GLU A 166 -21.18 7.41 13.21
C GLU A 166 -19.97 6.55 12.83
N PRO A 167 -18.89 6.52 13.64
CA PRO A 167 -17.69 5.75 13.34
C PRO A 167 -17.94 4.28 13.03
N GLU A 168 -18.93 3.69 13.70
CA GLU A 168 -19.33 2.30 13.53
C GLU A 168 -19.80 2.03 12.09
N ILE A 169 -20.49 2.98 11.47
CA ILE A 169 -21.00 2.84 10.09
C ILE A 169 -19.85 2.98 9.09
N LEU A 170 -19.04 4.04 9.22
CA LEU A 170 -17.97 4.33 8.24
C LEU A 170 -16.91 3.25 8.20
N CYS A 171 -16.47 2.83 9.39
CA CYS A 171 -15.52 1.75 9.46
C CYS A 171 -16.12 0.49 8.85
N SER A 172 -17.39 0.16 9.14
CA SER A 172 -18.03 -1.06 8.62
C SER A 172 -18.05 -1.08 7.08
N ASP A 173 -18.34 0.05 6.44
CA ASP A 173 -18.29 0.14 4.97
C ASP A 173 -16.85 -0.09 4.46
N ALA A 174 -15.83 0.51 5.10
CA ALA A 174 -14.43 0.30 4.72
C ALA A 174 -13.99 -1.17 4.81
N VAL A 175 -14.46 -1.90 5.83
CA VAL A 175 -14.22 -3.35 5.95
C VAL A 175 -14.81 -4.10 4.79
N VAL A 176 -16.10 -3.89 4.51
CA VAL A 176 -16.82 -4.62 3.47
C VAL A 176 -16.16 -4.40 2.11
N ILE A 177 -15.82 -3.14 1.81
CA ILE A 177 -15.09 -2.80 0.58
C ILE A 177 -13.75 -3.53 0.52
N LEU A 178 -12.95 -3.49 1.60
CA LEU A 178 -11.64 -4.15 1.62
C LEU A 178 -11.75 -5.67 1.45
N GLU A 179 -12.71 -6.31 2.13
CA GLU A 179 -12.97 -7.75 2.00
C GLU A 179 -13.34 -8.13 0.57
N ASP A 180 -14.24 -7.38 -0.06
CA ASP A 180 -14.68 -7.62 -1.42
C ASP A 180 -13.54 -7.42 -2.42
N LEU A 181 -12.71 -6.39 -2.26
CA LEU A 181 -11.53 -6.20 -3.10
C LEU A 181 -10.52 -7.34 -2.94
N ILE A 182 -10.30 -7.84 -1.73
CA ILE A 182 -9.44 -9.00 -1.48
C ILE A 182 -10.01 -10.26 -2.16
N LYS A 183 -11.32 -10.48 -2.12
CA LYS A 183 -11.99 -11.60 -2.82
C LYS A 183 -11.78 -11.52 -4.33
N GLN A 184 -11.97 -10.33 -4.90
CA GLN A 184 -11.74 -10.05 -6.32
C GLN A 184 -10.29 -10.36 -6.72
N LEU A 185 -9.31 -9.95 -5.91
CA LEU A 185 -7.88 -10.23 -6.15
C LEU A 185 -7.52 -11.70 -6.02
N ARG A 186 -8.20 -12.44 -5.13
CA ARG A 186 -8.04 -13.90 -4.96
C ARG A 186 -8.82 -14.71 -6.01
N GLY A 187 -9.70 -14.08 -6.79
CA GLY A 187 -10.59 -14.76 -7.74
C GLY A 187 -11.66 -15.62 -7.07
N ILE A 188 -12.09 -15.24 -5.87
CA ILE A 188 -13.11 -15.94 -5.07
C ILE A 188 -14.41 -15.12 -5.16
N PRO A 189 -15.57 -15.76 -5.40
CA PRO A 189 -16.86 -15.07 -5.47
C PRO A 189 -17.38 -14.57 -4.11
#